data_AF-A0A059JDA9-F1
#
_entry.id   AF-A0A059JDA9-F1
#
_cell.length_a   1.000
_cell.length_b   1.000
_cell.length_c   1.000
_cell.angle_alpha   90.00
_cell.angle_beta   90.00
_cell.angle_gamma   90.00
#
_symmetry.space_group_name_H-M   'P 1'
#
loop_
_entity.id
_entity.type
_entity.pdbx_description
1 polymer ?
#
loop_
_entity_poly.entity_id
_entity_poly.type
_entity_poly.pdbx_seq_one_letter_code
_entity_poly.pdbx_strand_id
1 'polypeptide(L)'
;MSIATFDSVVEFTQHLLQSNASTVTLIVCSTREAFIEELYADIQAQSIVVPREQSSSPAEAAQEESEHAENYRGENDEEEQEENEEDDDHEEEDHEEHENNHWMLSNTLELLSRSERIRVVFCPAIEHLRAYLGGSFRRRRAQDGQEGNKLYPGDAVLAIVNLVSLHSSTVEFSAQGLSRTAALAIEAAAREQVKLVL
;
A
#
# COMPACT_ATOMS: atom_id res chain seq x y z
N MET A 1 14.35 21.05 -14.99
CA MET A 1 14.16 19.63 -14.61
C MET A 1 13.31 19.63 -13.38
N SER A 2 12.13 18.99 -13.40
CA SER A 2 11.35 18.78 -12.17
C SER A 2 11.84 17.49 -11.52
N ILE A 3 12.21 17.55 -10.25
CA ILE A 3 12.48 16.35 -9.44
C ILE A 3 11.13 15.97 -8.82
N ALA A 4 10.63 14.78 -9.12
CA ALA A 4 9.47 14.25 -8.42
C ALA A 4 9.97 13.60 -7.13
N THR A 5 9.45 14.07 -6.00
CA THR A 5 9.62 13.45 -4.68
C THR A 5 8.31 12.78 -4.33
N PHE A 6 8.38 11.60 -3.73
CA PHE A 6 7.22 10.83 -3.30
C PHE A 6 7.34 10.62 -1.80
N ASP A 7 6.27 10.92 -1.08
CA ASP A 7 6.26 10.85 0.39
C ASP A 7 5.90 9.44 0.87
N SER A 8 5.43 8.56 -0.02
CA SER A 8 5.12 7.15 0.28
C SER A 8 5.38 6.21 -0.90
N VAL A 9 5.51 4.92 -0.61
CA VAL A 9 5.71 3.87 -1.63
C VAL A 9 4.44 3.69 -2.48
N VAL A 10 3.27 3.92 -1.88
CA VAL A 10 1.97 3.88 -2.55
C VAL A 10 1.88 4.95 -3.63
N GLU A 11 2.21 6.19 -3.29
CA GLU A 11 2.18 7.33 -4.22
C GLU A 11 3.10 7.07 -5.41
N PHE A 12 4.32 6.61 -5.13
CA PHE A 12 5.29 6.25 -6.15
C PHE A 12 4.77 5.14 -7.08
N THR A 13 4.20 4.09 -6.51
CA THR A 13 3.67 2.95 -7.27
C THR A 13 2.51 3.37 -8.17
N GLN A 14 1.60 4.19 -7.64
CA GLN A 14 0.49 4.77 -8.41
C GLN A 14 1.01 5.66 -9.55
N HIS A 15 2.02 6.49 -9.29
CA HIS A 15 2.67 7.31 -10.32
C HIS A 15 3.24 6.44 -11.44
N LEU A 16 3.92 5.33 -11.11
CA LEU A 16 4.43 4.39 -12.11
C LEU A 16 3.31 3.71 -12.90
N LEU A 17 2.22 3.32 -12.23
CA LEU A 17 1.05 2.70 -12.86
C LEU A 17 0.37 3.65 -13.86
N GLN A 18 0.25 4.93 -13.51
CA GLN A 18 -0.35 5.99 -14.32
C GLN A 18 0.60 6.55 -15.39
N SER A 19 1.90 6.26 -15.32
CA SER A 19 2.88 6.74 -16.29
C SER A 19 2.60 6.23 -17.72
N ASN A 20 2.89 7.06 -18.71
CA ASN A 20 2.81 6.70 -20.13
C ASN A 20 4.00 5.86 -20.65
N ALA A 21 4.85 5.36 -19.74
CA ALA A 21 6.06 4.62 -20.07
C ALA A 21 5.74 3.31 -20.80
N SER A 22 6.46 3.01 -21.88
CA SER A 22 6.25 1.80 -22.69
C SER A 22 6.43 0.49 -21.91
N THR A 23 7.40 0.43 -21.00
CA THR A 23 7.60 -0.64 -20.02
C THR A 23 8.21 -0.05 -18.75
N VAL A 24 7.98 -0.68 -17.60
CA VAL A 24 8.57 -0.28 -16.32
C VAL A 24 9.23 -1.50 -15.69
N THR A 25 10.49 -1.38 -15.32
CA THR A 25 11.13 -2.28 -14.37
C THR A 25 11.17 -1.58 -13.02
N LEU A 26 10.44 -2.10 -12.04
CA LEU A 26 10.47 -1.65 -10.67
C LEU A 26 11.37 -2.57 -9.86
N ILE A 27 12.55 -2.08 -9.47
CA ILE A 27 13.42 -2.76 -8.52
C ILE A 27 13.05 -2.29 -7.11
N VAL A 28 12.68 -3.24 -6.26
CA VAL A 28 12.37 -3.00 -4.86
C VAL A 28 13.54 -3.49 -4.02
N CYS A 29 14.19 -2.57 -3.31
CA CYS A 29 15.34 -2.90 -2.47
C CYS A 29 14.94 -3.40 -1.07
N SER A 30 14.06 -4.39 -1.05
CA SER A 30 13.62 -5.11 0.15
C SER A 30 13.15 -6.51 -0.24
N THR A 31 12.70 -7.30 0.74
CA THR A 31 11.98 -8.56 0.45
C THR A 31 10.57 -8.26 -0.04
N ARG A 32 9.92 -9.25 -0.65
CA ARG A 32 8.53 -9.12 -1.08
C ARG A 32 7.61 -8.86 0.11
N GLU A 33 7.86 -9.55 1.22
CA GLU A 33 7.06 -9.47 2.45
C GLU A 33 7.16 -8.07 3.06
N ALA A 34 8.39 -7.56 3.25
CA ALA A 34 8.62 -6.23 3.81
C ALA A 34 8.01 -5.12 2.94
N PHE A 35 8.09 -5.25 1.61
CA PHE A 35 7.45 -4.29 0.70
C PHE A 35 5.92 -4.29 0.80
N ILE A 36 5.30 -5.46 0.98
CA ILE A 36 3.85 -5.57 1.15
C ILE A 36 3.43 -4.96 2.50
N GLU A 37 4.20 -5.21 3.55
CA GLU A 37 3.97 -4.60 4.87
C GLU A 37 4.11 -3.08 4.83
N GLU A 38 5.12 -2.55 4.13
CA GLU A 38 5.32 -1.11 3.93
C GLU A 38 4.14 -0.48 3.15
N LEU A 39 3.71 -1.12 2.07
CA LEU A 39 2.50 -0.70 1.34
C LEU A 39 1.26 -0.70 2.24
N TYR A 40 1.09 -1.72 3.08
CA TYR A 40 -0.03 -1.82 4.01
C TYR A 40 -0.02 -0.66 5.00
N ALA A 41 1.13 -0.43 5.65
CA ALA A 41 1.30 0.64 6.63
C ALA A 41 1.05 2.02 6.01
N ASP A 42 1.56 2.28 4.80
CA ASP A 42 1.35 3.54 4.09
C ASP A 42 -0.14 3.78 3.77
N ILE A 43 -0.90 2.74 3.40
CA ILE A 43 -2.33 2.86 3.11
C ILE A 43 -3.13 3.11 4.39
N GLN A 44 -2.83 2.41 5.48
CA GLN A 44 -3.46 2.69 6.79
C GLN A 44 -3.25 4.15 7.20
N ALA A 45 -2.03 4.65 7.06
CA ALA A 45 -1.68 6.02 7.45
C ALA A 45 -2.41 7.09 6.63
N GLN A 46 -2.79 6.79 5.38
CA GLN A 46 -3.52 7.70 4.50
C GLN A 46 -5.03 7.73 4.76
N SER A 47 -5.61 6.67 5.35
CA SER A 47 -7.05 6.59 5.64
C SER A 47 -7.48 7.41 6.87
N ILE A 48 -6.57 7.64 7.82
CA ILE A 48 -6.85 8.30 9.13
C ILE A 48 -7.07 9.83 9.00
N VAL A 49 -6.82 10.44 7.84
CA VAL A 49 -6.94 11.90 7.63
C VAL A 49 -8.33 12.28 7.13
N VAL A 50 -9.37 12.14 7.96
CA VAL A 50 -10.68 12.79 7.75
C VAL A 50 -11.00 13.69 8.96
N PRO A 51 -10.90 15.04 8.84
CA PRO A 51 -11.41 15.94 9.88
C PRO A 51 -12.94 15.85 9.95
N ARG A 52 -13.46 15.17 10.98
CA ARG A 52 -14.89 15.08 11.28
C ARG A 52 -15.32 16.42 11.92
N GLU A 53 -15.80 17.37 11.11
CA GLU A 53 -16.44 18.58 11.66
C GLU A 53 -17.77 18.17 12.35
N GLN A 54 -17.81 18.30 13.68
CA GLN A 54 -18.98 18.08 14.51
C GLN A 54 -20.02 19.19 14.26
N SER A 55 -21.16 18.86 13.66
CA SER A 55 -22.37 19.66 13.74
C SER A 55 -23.14 19.31 15.00
N SER A 56 -22.97 20.09 16.06
CA SER A 56 -23.87 20.09 17.21
C SER A 56 -25.10 20.97 16.92
N SER A 57 -26.31 20.46 17.19
CA SER A 57 -27.49 21.30 17.44
C SER A 57 -28.41 20.64 18.49
N PRO A 58 -29.11 21.42 19.35
CA PRO A 58 -29.53 20.99 20.68
C PRO A 58 -31.06 20.97 20.95
N ALA A 59 -31.42 20.49 22.16
CA ALA A 59 -32.61 20.79 23.00
C ALA A 59 -33.91 19.93 22.79
N GLU A 60 -34.30 19.09 23.77
CA GLU A 60 -35.31 19.30 24.86
C GLU A 60 -36.77 19.09 24.41
N ALA A 61 -37.75 18.49 25.12
CA ALA A 61 -37.92 18.01 26.50
C ALA A 61 -39.24 17.17 26.63
N ALA A 62 -39.35 16.39 27.73
CA ALA A 62 -40.55 16.16 28.60
C ALA A 62 -41.83 15.47 28.03
N GLN A 63 -42.69 14.70 28.74
CA GLN A 63 -42.87 14.23 30.14
C GLN A 63 -44.13 13.28 30.20
N GLU A 64 -44.18 12.38 31.22
CA GLU A 64 -45.38 11.92 32.03
C GLU A 64 -46.51 11.08 31.37
N GLU A 65 -47.27 10.14 31.99
CA GLU A 65 -47.39 9.49 33.32
C GLU A 65 -48.48 8.36 33.25
N SER A 66 -48.47 7.42 34.23
CA SER A 66 -49.64 6.71 34.87
C SER A 66 -50.46 5.62 34.10
N GLU A 67 -51.09 4.56 34.64
CA GLU A 67 -51.15 3.75 35.90
C GLU A 67 -52.14 2.55 35.67
N HIS A 68 -52.02 1.48 36.46
CA HIS A 68 -53.08 0.55 36.98
C HIS A 68 -53.68 -0.63 36.16
N ALA A 69 -53.49 -1.89 36.63
CA ALA A 69 -54.54 -2.77 37.22
C ALA A 69 -54.23 -4.32 37.23
N GLU A 70 -53.98 -4.86 38.43
CA GLU A 70 -54.55 -6.05 39.10
C GLU A 70 -54.73 -7.47 38.46
N ASN A 71 -54.09 -8.44 39.16
CA ASN A 71 -54.62 -9.72 39.72
C ASN A 71 -54.76 -10.99 38.83
N TYR A 72 -54.06 -12.08 39.19
CA TYR A 72 -54.65 -13.38 39.61
C TYR A 72 -53.58 -14.35 40.16
N ARG A 73 -54.03 -15.19 41.09
CA ARG A 73 -53.34 -16.10 42.02
C ARG A 73 -53.43 -17.55 41.53
N GLY A 74 -52.35 -18.33 41.66
CA GLY A 74 -52.37 -19.79 41.51
C GLY A 74 -51.00 -20.44 41.73
N GLU A 75 -50.91 -21.26 42.77
CA GLU A 75 -49.74 -22.06 43.20
C GLU A 75 -49.41 -23.21 42.21
N ASN A 76 -48.11 -23.48 41.99
CA ASN A 76 -47.47 -24.79 42.21
C ASN A 76 -46.08 -24.87 41.53
N ASP A 77 -45.07 -25.01 42.39
CA ASP A 77 -43.97 -26.00 42.40
C ASP A 77 -43.01 -26.17 41.22
N GLU A 78 -41.74 -25.88 41.56
CA GLU A 78 -40.50 -26.63 41.26
C GLU A 78 -40.00 -26.65 39.81
N GLU A 79 -38.93 -25.87 39.53
CA GLU A 79 -37.62 -26.38 39.09
C GLU A 79 -36.60 -25.23 38.90
N GLU A 80 -35.57 -25.26 39.76
CA GLU A 80 -34.18 -24.81 39.66
C GLU A 80 -33.73 -23.88 38.48
N GLN A 81 -33.27 -22.66 38.80
CA GLN A 81 -31.87 -22.17 38.63
C GLN A 81 -31.77 -20.63 38.69
N GLU A 82 -31.20 -20.16 39.81
CA GLU A 82 -30.31 -18.99 39.98
C GLU A 82 -29.26 -18.96 38.85
N GLU A 83 -28.79 -17.86 38.23
CA GLU A 83 -28.58 -16.45 38.61
C GLU A 83 -28.24 -15.61 37.34
N ASN A 84 -28.74 -14.36 37.31
CA ASN A 84 -28.24 -13.09 36.69
C ASN A 84 -27.31 -13.12 35.45
N GLU A 85 -27.68 -12.51 34.30
CA GLU A 85 -27.63 -11.06 34.00
C GLU A 85 -26.28 -10.41 34.28
N GLU A 86 -25.41 -10.28 33.26
CA GLU A 86 -24.47 -9.16 33.11
C GLU A 86 -24.28 -8.84 31.60
N ASP A 87 -24.88 -7.71 31.22
CA ASP A 87 -24.33 -6.63 30.39
C ASP A 87 -23.83 -6.87 28.96
N ASP A 88 -24.67 -6.36 28.06
CA ASP A 88 -24.41 -5.62 26.84
C ASP A 88 -23.08 -4.82 26.84
N ASP A 89 -22.21 -5.09 25.88
CA ASP A 89 -21.34 -4.07 25.28
C ASP A 89 -21.11 -4.44 23.81
N HIS A 90 -21.98 -3.91 22.95
CA HIS A 90 -21.79 -3.81 21.51
C HIS A 90 -20.53 -2.99 21.19
N GLU A 91 -19.37 -3.63 21.08
CA GLU A 91 -18.19 -3.05 20.39
C GLU A 91 -18.38 -3.16 18.86
N GLU A 92 -19.35 -2.42 18.31
CA GLU A 92 -19.47 -2.19 16.86
C GLU A 92 -18.78 -0.87 16.46
N GLU A 93 -17.47 -0.77 16.66
CA GLU A 93 -16.65 0.32 16.09
C GLU A 93 -15.30 -0.22 15.60
N ASP A 94 -15.26 -0.96 14.48
CA ASP A 94 -14.01 -1.16 13.71
C ASP A 94 -14.15 -1.77 12.30
N HIS A 95 -15.36 -2.06 11.82
CA HIS A 95 -15.52 -2.82 10.57
C HIS A 95 -15.44 -2.00 9.27
N GLU A 96 -15.62 -0.67 9.29
CA GLU A 96 -15.62 0.14 8.05
C GLU A 96 -14.22 0.57 7.60
N GLU A 97 -13.26 0.73 8.51
CA GLU A 97 -11.89 1.17 8.16
C GLU A 97 -11.06 0.03 7.54
N HIS A 98 -11.21 -1.21 8.02
CA HIS A 98 -10.48 -2.35 7.47
C HIS A 98 -10.88 -2.71 6.03
N GLU A 99 -12.16 -2.57 5.68
CA GLU A 99 -12.64 -2.79 4.30
C GLU A 99 -12.06 -1.77 3.32
N ASN A 100 -12.01 -0.49 3.73
CA ASN A 100 -11.50 0.62 2.94
C ASN A 100 -9.96 0.60 2.74
N ASN A 101 -9.24 -0.13 3.56
CA ASN A 101 -7.81 -0.29 3.36
C ASN A 101 -7.47 -1.51 2.49
N HIS A 102 -8.23 -2.60 2.68
CA HIS A 102 -8.08 -3.81 1.89
C HIS A 102 -8.33 -3.56 0.40
N TRP A 103 -9.33 -2.75 0.02
CA TRP A 103 -9.60 -2.48 -1.41
C TRP A 103 -8.49 -1.64 -2.09
N MET A 104 -7.89 -0.65 -1.43
CA MET A 104 -6.83 0.18 -2.03
C MET A 104 -5.53 -0.62 -2.26
N LEU A 105 -5.15 -1.44 -1.27
CA LEU A 105 -4.01 -2.35 -1.37
C LEU A 105 -4.25 -3.41 -2.45
N SER A 106 -5.43 -4.03 -2.41
CA SER A 106 -5.83 -5.04 -3.40
C SER A 106 -5.79 -4.47 -4.81
N ASN A 107 -6.29 -3.25 -5.02
CA ASN A 107 -6.23 -2.59 -6.32
C ASN A 107 -4.79 -2.33 -6.78
N THR A 108 -3.93 -1.84 -5.89
CA THR A 108 -2.53 -1.54 -6.25
C THR A 108 -1.75 -2.82 -6.58
N LEU A 109 -1.88 -3.86 -5.74
CA LEU A 109 -1.23 -5.16 -5.96
C LEU A 109 -1.83 -5.90 -7.15
N GLU A 110 -3.14 -5.83 -7.35
CA GLU A 110 -3.81 -6.40 -8.53
C GLU A 110 -3.34 -5.71 -9.80
N LEU A 111 -3.27 -4.38 -9.82
CA LEU A 111 -2.75 -3.63 -10.95
C LEU A 111 -1.28 -3.98 -11.24
N LEU A 112 -0.44 -4.08 -10.21
CA LEU A 112 0.95 -4.54 -10.37
C LEU A 112 1.02 -5.98 -10.90
N SER A 113 0.18 -6.88 -10.40
CA SER A 113 0.16 -8.29 -10.78
C SER A 113 -0.38 -8.54 -12.18
N ARG A 114 -1.41 -7.80 -12.61
CA ARG A 114 -2.05 -7.92 -13.93
C ARG A 114 -1.35 -7.10 -14.99
N SER A 115 -0.51 -6.14 -14.62
CA SER A 115 0.20 -5.31 -15.56
C SER A 115 1.27 -6.11 -16.30
N GLU A 116 1.08 -6.29 -17.61
CA GLU A 116 2.12 -6.82 -18.50
C GLU A 116 3.25 -5.81 -18.75
N ARG A 117 3.01 -4.54 -18.41
CA ARG A 117 3.89 -3.39 -18.63
C ARG A 117 4.91 -3.22 -17.51
N ILE A 118 4.54 -3.58 -16.29
CA ILE A 118 5.36 -3.42 -15.09
C ILE A 118 5.94 -4.77 -14.68
N ARG A 119 7.26 -4.81 -14.51
CA ARG A 119 7.97 -5.97 -13.98
C ARG A 119 8.62 -5.58 -12.66
N VAL A 120 8.23 -6.26 -11.60
CA VAL A 120 8.78 -6.06 -10.26
C VAL A 120 9.94 -7.03 -10.01
N VAL A 121 11.03 -6.54 -9.42
CA VAL A 121 12.21 -7.33 -9.02
C VAL A 121 12.54 -6.99 -7.59
N PHE A 122 12.64 -7.99 -6.72
CA PHE A 122 13.06 -7.80 -5.33
C PHE A 122 14.56 -8.02 -5.19
N CYS A 123 15.24 -7.07 -4.55
CA CYS A 123 16.69 -7.08 -4.29
C CYS A 123 16.91 -6.83 -2.79
N PRO A 124 16.82 -7.86 -1.94
CA PRO A 124 16.85 -7.70 -0.49
C PRO A 124 18.24 -7.41 0.09
N ALA A 125 19.30 -7.50 -0.73
CA ALA A 125 20.66 -7.13 -0.32
C ALA A 125 21.39 -6.39 -1.45
N ILE A 126 22.45 -5.66 -1.10
CA ILE A 126 23.26 -4.86 -2.03
C ILE A 126 23.83 -5.73 -3.16
N GLU A 127 24.24 -6.97 -2.85
CA GLU A 127 24.80 -7.91 -3.82
C GLU A 127 23.78 -8.27 -4.90
N HIS A 128 22.52 -8.49 -4.51
CA HIS A 128 21.43 -8.77 -5.45
C HIS A 128 21.21 -7.57 -6.38
N LEU A 129 21.10 -6.37 -5.81
CA LEU A 129 20.91 -5.15 -6.57
C LEU A 129 22.06 -4.93 -7.58
N ARG A 130 23.30 -5.04 -7.13
CA ARG A 130 24.49 -4.83 -7.98
C ARG A 130 24.64 -5.90 -9.05
N ALA A 131 24.41 -7.18 -8.72
CA ALA A 131 24.43 -8.26 -9.71
C ALA A 131 23.33 -8.05 -10.77
N TYR A 132 22.14 -7.63 -10.32
CA TYR A 132 21.03 -7.36 -11.21
C TYR A 132 21.34 -6.21 -12.18
N LEU A 133 21.78 -5.06 -11.66
CA LEU A 133 22.15 -3.90 -12.48
C LEU A 133 23.35 -4.19 -13.40
N GLY A 134 24.37 -4.88 -12.89
CA GLY A 134 25.61 -5.15 -13.60
C GLY A 134 25.44 -6.06 -14.82
N GLY A 135 24.62 -7.12 -14.71
CA GLY A 135 24.53 -8.14 -15.76
C GLY A 135 23.13 -8.54 -16.22
N SER A 136 22.18 -8.63 -15.29
CA SER A 136 20.88 -9.25 -15.55
C SER A 136 19.82 -8.28 -16.07
N PHE A 137 19.95 -6.98 -15.77
CA PHE A 137 19.01 -5.97 -16.22
C PHE A 137 19.10 -5.82 -17.74
N ARG A 138 17.97 -6.07 -18.40
CA ARG A 138 17.76 -5.89 -19.83
C ARG A 138 16.43 -5.21 -20.05
N ARG A 139 16.40 -4.23 -20.95
CA ARG A 139 15.14 -3.66 -21.40
C ARG A 139 14.34 -4.74 -22.13
N ARG A 140 13.10 -4.96 -21.70
CA ARG A 140 12.14 -5.77 -22.46
C ARG A 140 11.91 -5.09 -23.80
N ARG A 141 12.37 -5.71 -24.89
CA ARG A 141 12.02 -5.27 -26.25
C ARG A 141 10.56 -5.67 -26.49
N ALA A 142 9.75 -4.73 -26.95
CA ALA A 142 8.47 -5.08 -27.57
C ALA A 142 8.79 -6.00 -28.75
N GLN A 143 8.04 -7.09 -28.93
CA GLN A 143 8.27 -8.00 -30.05
C GLN A 143 8.19 -7.20 -31.35
N ASP A 144 9.30 -7.17 -32.11
CA ASP A 144 9.38 -6.55 -33.42
C ASP A 144 8.33 -7.22 -34.33
N GLY A 145 7.24 -6.53 -34.65
CA GLY A 145 6.18 -7.09 -35.49
C GLY A 145 4.89 -6.28 -35.60
N GLN A 146 4.64 -5.30 -34.73
CA GLN A 146 3.42 -4.48 -34.82
C GLN A 146 3.73 -3.00 -34.63
N GLU A 147 4.01 -2.32 -35.74
CA GLU A 147 4.01 -0.86 -35.86
C GLU A 147 2.60 -0.25 -35.73
N GLY A 148 1.59 -1.06 -35.38
CA GLY A 148 0.22 -0.64 -35.13
C GLY A 148 0.00 -0.26 -33.68
N ASN A 149 -0.05 1.03 -33.41
CA ASN A 149 -0.60 1.67 -32.21
C ASN A 149 0.10 1.28 -30.88
N LYS A 150 1.24 1.91 -30.57
CA LYS A 150 1.79 1.88 -29.21
C LYS A 150 0.80 2.55 -28.27
N LEU A 151 0.04 1.74 -27.51
CA LEU A 151 -0.86 2.22 -26.46
C LEU A 151 -0.11 3.10 -25.42
N TYR A 152 1.21 2.90 -25.29
CA TYR A 152 2.11 3.64 -24.42
C TYR A 152 3.31 4.17 -25.23
N PRO A 153 3.31 5.46 -25.64
CA PRO A 153 4.36 6.03 -26.48
C PRO A 153 5.61 6.46 -25.70
N GLY A 154 5.58 6.49 -24.36
CA GLY A 154 6.68 6.99 -23.53
C GLY A 154 7.89 6.05 -23.44
N ASP A 155 9.03 6.60 -23.01
CA ASP A 155 10.26 5.84 -22.81
C ASP A 155 10.10 4.72 -21.79
N ALA A 156 10.85 3.64 -21.95
CA ALA A 156 10.92 2.59 -20.93
C ALA A 156 11.59 3.15 -19.67
N VAL A 157 11.14 2.69 -18.50
CA VAL A 157 11.59 3.19 -17.19
C VAL A 157 12.25 2.08 -16.38
N LEU A 158 13.38 2.40 -15.76
CA LEU A 158 13.97 1.67 -14.65
C LEU A 158 13.74 2.49 -13.38
N ALA A 159 12.92 1.98 -12.47
CA ALA A 159 12.64 2.55 -11.17
C ALA A 159 13.35 1.72 -10.09
N ILE A 160 14.01 2.36 -9.12
CA ILE A 160 14.62 1.68 -7.97
C ILE A 160 14.11 2.34 -6.70
N VAL A 161 13.43 1.59 -5.84
CA VAL A 161 12.92 2.09 -4.55
C VAL A 161 13.71 1.55 -3.38
N ASN A 162 13.76 2.32 -2.30
CA ASN A 162 14.40 1.96 -1.03
C ASN A 162 15.91 1.70 -1.14
N LEU A 163 16.59 2.31 -2.11
CA LEU A 163 18.04 2.17 -2.30
C LEU A 163 18.82 2.61 -1.06
N VAL A 164 18.43 3.73 -0.44
CA VAL A 164 19.10 4.24 0.77
C VAL A 164 18.88 3.29 1.95
N SER A 165 17.65 2.82 2.13
CA SER A 165 17.28 1.86 3.18
C SER A 165 18.03 0.53 3.05
N LEU A 166 18.28 0.07 1.82
CA LEU A 166 19.11 -1.12 1.56
C LEU A 166 20.54 -0.98 2.09
N HIS A 167 21.08 0.24 2.05
CA HIS A 167 22.43 0.50 2.53
C HIS A 167 22.50 0.70 4.04
N SER A 168 21.43 1.19 4.69
CA SER A 168 21.44 1.66 6.08
C SER A 168 21.88 0.61 7.11
N SER A 169 21.59 -0.66 6.85
CA SER A 169 21.97 -1.79 7.71
C SER A 169 23.35 -2.38 7.40
N THR A 170 24.11 -1.78 6.48
CA THR A 170 25.38 -2.31 5.97
C THR A 170 26.55 -1.38 6.24
N VAL A 171 27.76 -1.93 6.19
CA VAL A 171 29.01 -1.15 6.24
C VAL A 171 29.21 -0.24 5.01
N GLU A 172 28.38 -0.41 3.98
CA GLU A 172 28.38 0.43 2.78
C GLU A 172 27.45 1.63 2.88
N PHE A 173 26.88 1.91 4.06
CA PHE A 173 26.16 3.15 4.34
C PHE A 173 27.11 4.34 4.39
N SER A 174 27.52 4.81 3.21
CA SER A 174 28.39 5.95 3.02
C SER A 174 28.10 6.60 1.68
N ALA A 175 28.48 7.87 1.52
CA ALA A 175 28.38 8.56 0.24
C ALA A 175 29.10 7.77 -0.88
N GLN A 176 30.24 7.15 -0.57
CA GLN A 176 30.98 6.34 -1.53
C GLN A 176 30.24 5.03 -1.87
N GLY A 177 29.71 4.32 -0.87
CA GLY A 177 28.95 3.08 -1.08
C GLY A 177 27.69 3.31 -1.90
N LEU A 178 26.91 4.34 -1.55
CA LEU A 178 25.73 4.77 -2.30
C LEU A 178 26.10 5.20 -3.73
N SER A 179 27.18 5.98 -3.89
CA SER A 179 27.64 6.43 -5.21
C SER A 179 28.03 5.26 -6.12
N ARG A 180 28.66 4.21 -5.58
CA ARG A 180 28.98 3.01 -6.36
C ARG A 180 27.72 2.32 -6.87
N THR A 181 26.72 2.14 -6.01
CA THR A 181 25.44 1.51 -6.40
C THR A 181 24.66 2.38 -7.39
N ALA A 182 24.60 3.69 -7.16
CA ALA A 182 23.95 4.65 -8.07
C ALA A 182 24.66 4.70 -9.44
N ALA A 183 26.00 4.66 -9.48
CA ALA A 183 26.74 4.61 -10.73
C ALA A 183 26.40 3.36 -11.56
N LEU A 184 26.24 2.19 -10.92
CA LEU A 184 25.78 0.99 -11.60
C LEU A 184 24.35 1.13 -12.13
N ALA A 185 23.45 1.80 -11.39
CA ALA A 185 22.10 2.07 -11.86
C ALA A 185 22.08 3.00 -13.08
N ILE A 186 22.89 4.06 -13.06
CA ILE A 186 23.06 5.00 -14.17
C ILE A 186 23.65 4.29 -15.39
N GLU A 187 24.70 3.49 -15.20
CA GLU A 187 25.32 2.71 -16.27
C GLU A 187 24.31 1.73 -16.88
N ALA A 188 23.57 0.99 -16.06
CA ALA A 188 22.55 0.04 -16.51
C ALA A 188 21.43 0.74 -17.31
N ALA A 189 20.96 1.90 -16.83
CA ALA A 189 19.95 2.69 -17.51
C ALA A 189 20.45 3.25 -18.86
N ALA A 190 21.69 3.77 -18.89
CA ALA A 190 22.32 4.27 -20.10
C ALA A 190 22.55 3.16 -21.13
N ARG A 191 23.04 2.00 -20.68
CA ARG A 191 23.29 0.81 -21.52
C ARG A 191 22.02 0.32 -22.21
N GLU A 192 20.89 0.37 -21.52
CA GLU A 192 19.60 -0.12 -22.02
C GLU A 192 18.70 1.00 -22.59
N GLN A 193 19.19 2.25 -22.61
CA GLN A 193 18.48 3.45 -23.09
C GLN A 193 17.08 3.58 -22.46
N VAL A 194 17.04 3.51 -21.13
CA VAL A 194 15.81 3.67 -20.35
C VAL A 194 15.92 4.90 -19.44
N LYS A 195 14.78 5.51 -19.13
CA LYS A 195 14.71 6.57 -18.13
C LYS A 195 14.93 5.95 -16.75
N LEU A 196 15.88 6.48 -15.98
CA LEU A 196 16.12 6.08 -14.60
C LEU A 196 15.30 6.95 -13.64
N VAL A 197 14.71 6.30 -12.63
CA VAL A 197 14.06 6.92 -11.47
C VAL A 197 14.58 6.22 -10.22
N LEU A 198 15.03 6.98 -9.23
CA LEU A 198 15.59 6.51 -7.95
C LEU A 198 14.79 7.09 -6.79
#